data_AF-A0A9E5M880-F1
#
_entry.id   AF-A0A9E5M880-F1
#
_cell.length_a   1.000
_cell.length_b   1.000
_cell.length_c   1.000
_cell.angle_alpha   90.00
_cell.angle_beta   90.00
_cell.angle_gamma   90.00
#
_symmetry.space_group_name_H-M   'P 1'
#
loop_
_entity.id
_entity.type
_entity.pdbx_description
1 polymer ?
#
loop_
_entity_poly.entity_id
_entity_poly.type
_entity_poly.pdbx_seq_one_letter_code
_entity_poly.pdbx_strand_id
1 'polypeptide(L)'
;MPLRLGRFELPNRLQKEEDGSTETYAKFVAEPFEAGYGHTLGNSLRRVLLSSLEGAAITSVKISGVQHEFSTIDHVVEDVTEIVLNLKKLKFKLPNREPRLLSLKVNKEGPVTGADIELDAGIE
;
A
#
# COMPACT_ATOMS: atom_id res chain seq x y z
N MET A 1 51.69 -14.07 -9.64
CA MET A 1 50.74 -15.20 -9.52
C MET A 1 49.34 -14.65 -9.80
N PRO A 2 48.61 -15.14 -10.81
CA PRO A 2 47.27 -14.63 -11.09
C PRO A 2 46.34 -15.04 -9.94
N LEU A 3 45.67 -14.05 -9.34
CA LEU A 3 44.68 -14.25 -8.28
C LEU A 3 43.50 -15.01 -8.90
N ARG A 4 43.32 -16.30 -8.59
CA ARG A 4 42.09 -17.02 -8.92
C ARG A 4 41.02 -16.53 -7.96
N LEU A 5 40.19 -15.58 -8.40
CA LEU A 5 38.97 -15.23 -7.70
C LEU A 5 38.11 -16.50 -7.60
N GLY A 6 37.70 -16.86 -6.39
CA GLY A 6 36.82 -18.00 -6.13
C GLY A 6 35.48 -17.84 -6.86
N ARG A 7 34.75 -18.94 -7.02
CA ARG A 7 33.40 -18.92 -7.58
C ARG A 7 32.50 -18.08 -6.66
N PHE A 8 31.85 -17.06 -7.20
CA PHE A 8 30.90 -16.23 -6.47
C PHE A 8 29.67 -17.04 -6.05
N GLU A 9 29.33 -17.02 -4.77
CA GLU A 9 28.14 -17.71 -4.24
C GLU A 9 26.88 -16.87 -4.48
N LEU A 10 26.04 -17.34 -5.42
CA LEU A 10 24.71 -16.78 -5.67
C LEU A 10 23.67 -17.43 -4.75
N PRO A 11 22.72 -16.66 -4.19
CA PRO A 11 21.62 -17.24 -3.43
C PRO A 11 20.80 -18.17 -4.33
N ASN A 12 20.62 -19.40 -3.88
CA ASN A 12 19.86 -20.42 -4.61
C ASN A 12 18.63 -20.91 -3.84
N ARG A 13 18.47 -20.48 -2.59
CA ARG A 13 17.34 -20.81 -1.72
C ARG A 13 16.65 -19.53 -1.28
N LEU A 14 15.33 -19.49 -1.49
CA LEU A 14 14.42 -18.48 -0.95
C LEU A 14 13.26 -19.22 -0.28
N GLN A 15 13.12 -19.09 1.03
CA GLN A 15 12.06 -19.73 1.80
C GLN A 15 11.21 -18.67 2.50
N LYS A 16 9.90 -18.84 2.44
CA LYS A 16 8.97 -18.06 3.26
C LYS A 16 8.86 -18.73 4.62
N GLU A 17 9.06 -17.96 5.68
CA GLU A 17 8.75 -18.41 7.04
C GLU A 17 7.24 -18.32 7.25
N GLU A 18 6.56 -19.47 7.34
CA GLU A 18 5.11 -19.52 7.58
C GLU A 18 4.75 -19.12 9.01
N ASP A 19 5.64 -19.38 9.98
CA ASP A 19 5.43 -18.99 11.37
C ASP A 19 5.49 -17.46 11.52
N GLY A 20 4.43 -16.87 12.07
CA GLY A 20 4.26 -15.42 12.18
C GLY A 20 3.87 -14.68 10.90
N SER A 21 3.67 -15.36 9.77
CA SER A 21 3.14 -14.73 8.55
C SER A 21 1.64 -14.38 8.72
N THR A 22 1.25 -13.20 8.24
CA THR A 22 -0.15 -12.74 8.18
C THR A 22 -0.51 -12.33 6.75
N GLU A 23 -1.75 -11.91 6.50
CA GLU A 23 -2.15 -11.39 5.18
C GLU A 23 -1.36 -10.14 4.74
N THR A 24 -0.79 -9.40 5.69
CA THR A 24 -0.06 -8.14 5.42
C THR A 24 1.41 -8.19 5.81
N TYR A 25 1.88 -9.32 6.35
CA TYR A 25 3.27 -9.52 6.76
C TYR A 25 3.78 -10.88 6.32
N ALA A 26 4.94 -10.89 5.66
CA ALA A 26 5.65 -12.12 5.32
C ALA A 26 7.15 -11.92 5.53
N LYS A 27 7.81 -12.98 6.00
CA LYS A 27 9.26 -13.01 6.17
C LYS A 27 9.87 -14.04 5.22
N PHE A 28 10.92 -13.62 4.51
CA PHE A 28 11.65 -14.46 3.57
C PHE A 28 13.10 -14.59 4.00
N VAL A 29 13.62 -15.81 3.95
CA VAL A 29 15.02 -16.14 4.20
C VAL A 29 15.66 -16.56 2.89
N ALA A 30 16.70 -15.84 2.48
CA ALA A 30 17.47 -16.12 1.29
C ALA A 30 18.92 -16.46 1.66
N GLU A 31 19.45 -17.53 1.09
CA GLU A 31 20.81 -18.02 1.35
C GLU A 31 21.26 -19.02 0.26
N PRO A 32 22.57 -19.32 0.13
CA PRO A 32 23.70 -18.64 0.77
C PRO A 32 24.01 -17.28 0.11
N PHE A 33 24.72 -16.42 0.84
CA PHE A 33 25.26 -15.16 0.31
C PHE A 33 26.75 -15.09 0.55
N GLU A 34 27.49 -14.57 -0.43
CA GLU A 34 28.85 -14.09 -0.22
C GLU A 34 28.89 -13.03 0.90
N ALA A 35 29.98 -13.02 1.67
CA ALA A 35 30.15 -12.05 2.75
C ALA A 35 29.99 -10.61 2.23
N GLY A 36 29.15 -9.83 2.90
CA GLY A 36 28.83 -8.44 2.53
C GLY A 36 27.71 -8.27 1.49
N TYR A 37 27.39 -9.28 0.67
CA TYR A 37 26.33 -9.16 -0.36
C TYR A 37 24.92 -9.09 0.21
N GLY A 38 24.69 -9.64 1.40
CA GLY A 38 23.41 -9.52 2.10
C GLY A 38 22.99 -8.05 2.33
N HIS A 39 23.93 -7.17 2.68
CA HIS A 39 23.65 -5.74 2.84
C HIS A 39 23.39 -5.05 1.50
N THR A 40 24.18 -5.37 0.48
CA THR A 40 24.04 -4.81 -0.87
C THR A 40 22.66 -5.10 -1.45
N LEU A 41 22.23 -6.37 -1.41
CA LEU A 41 20.92 -6.78 -1.90
C LEU A 41 19.78 -6.32 -0.99
N GLY A 42 19.92 -6.47 0.33
CA GLY A 42 18.88 -6.05 1.28
C GLY A 42 18.59 -4.55 1.20
N ASN A 43 19.61 -3.70 1.10
CA ASN A 43 19.42 -2.27 0.93
C ASN A 43 18.80 -1.92 -0.44
N SER A 44 19.22 -2.63 -1.50
CA SER A 44 18.66 -2.42 -2.84
C SER A 44 17.17 -2.79 -2.89
N LEU A 45 16.81 -3.96 -2.37
CA LEU A 45 15.42 -4.42 -2.27
C LEU A 45 14.57 -3.49 -1.40
N ARG A 46 15.08 -3.07 -0.23
CA ARG A 46 14.38 -2.12 0.65
C ARG A 46 14.03 -0.83 -0.09
N ARG A 47 14.98 -0.28 -0.87
CA ARG A 47 14.74 0.94 -1.64
C ARG A 47 13.64 0.74 -2.67
N VAL A 48 13.73 -0.32 -3.48
CA VAL A 48 12.74 -0.62 -4.53
C VAL A 48 11.35 -0.81 -3.93
N LEU A 49 11.25 -1.60 -2.85
CA LEU A 49 9.97 -1.89 -2.18
C LEU A 49 9.35 -0.64 -1.53
N LEU A 50 10.15 0.31 -1.05
CA LEU A 50 9.62 1.53 -0.42
C LEU A 50 9.31 2.65 -1.42
N SER A 51 9.94 2.67 -2.60
CA SER A 51 9.82 3.81 -3.53
C SER A 51 9.06 3.51 -4.82
N SER A 52 8.99 2.26 -5.25
CA SER A 52 8.65 1.91 -6.63
C SER A 52 7.57 0.84 -6.76
N LEU A 53 6.88 0.53 -5.66
CA LEU A 53 5.70 -0.33 -5.73
C LEU A 53 4.53 0.44 -6.31
N GLU A 54 3.91 -0.18 -7.31
CA GLU A 54 2.67 0.31 -7.89
C GLU A 54 1.50 -0.04 -6.96
N GLY A 55 0.56 0.88 -6.84
CA GLY A 55 -0.63 0.70 -6.02
C GLY A 55 -1.69 1.72 -6.41
N ALA A 56 -2.89 1.52 -5.89
CA ALA A 56 -3.98 2.49 -6.03
C ALA A 56 -4.18 3.24 -4.71
N ALA A 57 -4.38 4.55 -4.82
CA ALA A 57 -4.66 5.43 -3.70
C ALA A 57 -5.59 6.56 -4.16
N ILE A 58 -6.35 7.11 -3.22
CA ILE A 58 -7.17 8.29 -3.47
C ILE A 58 -6.24 9.49 -3.69
N THR A 59 -6.37 10.12 -4.86
CA THR A 59 -5.55 11.28 -5.26
C THR A 59 -6.27 12.61 -5.02
N SER A 60 -7.59 12.63 -5.09
CA SER A 60 -8.41 13.81 -4.84
C SER A 60 -9.78 13.41 -4.31
N VAL A 61 -10.43 14.33 -3.61
CA VAL A 61 -11.80 14.18 -3.12
C VAL A 61 -12.56 15.49 -3.38
N LYS A 62 -13.84 15.36 -3.74
CA LYS A 62 -14.78 16.48 -3.83
C LYS A 62 -15.96 16.17 -2.93
N ILE A 63 -16.19 17.03 -1.94
CA ILE A 63 -17.27 16.89 -0.98
C ILE A 63 -18.30 17.98 -1.24
N SER A 64 -19.58 17.60 -1.39
CA SER A 64 -20.67 18.54 -1.65
C SER A 64 -20.88 19.49 -0.47
N GLY A 65 -20.99 20.79 -0.74
CA GLY A 65 -21.20 21.81 0.29
C GLY A 65 -19.94 22.23 1.06
N VAL A 66 -18.80 21.57 0.83
CA VAL A 66 -17.52 21.87 1.47
C VAL A 66 -16.66 22.71 0.54
N GLN A 67 -16.23 23.88 1.01
CA GLN A 67 -15.35 24.78 0.24
C GLN A 67 -13.86 24.52 0.51
N HIS A 68 -13.51 24.09 1.71
CA HIS A 68 -12.13 23.85 2.14
C HIS A 68 -12.06 22.76 3.22
N GLU A 69 -10.86 22.23 3.43
CA GLU A 69 -10.53 21.11 4.31
C GLU A 69 -10.72 21.37 5.82
N PHE A 70 -10.75 22.64 6.22
CA PHE A 70 -10.96 23.05 7.62
C PHE A 70 -12.42 23.28 8.01
N SER A 71 -13.37 22.80 7.20
CA SER A 71 -14.80 22.96 7.46
C SER A 71 -15.39 21.74 8.16
N THR A 72 -16.55 21.93 8.78
CA THR A 72 -17.38 20.86 9.34
C THR A 72 -18.59 20.63 8.44
N ILE A 73 -19.16 19.42 8.51
CA ILE A 73 -20.37 19.05 7.79
C ILE A 73 -21.47 18.85 8.84
N ASP A 74 -22.65 19.44 8.61
CA ASP A 74 -23.75 19.29 9.54
C ASP A 74 -24.16 17.82 9.69
N HIS A 75 -24.47 17.43 10.92
CA HIS A 75 -24.79 16.05 11.30
C HIS A 75 -23.67 15.01 11.12
N VAL A 76 -22.43 15.42 10.84
CA VAL A 76 -21.24 14.54 10.82
C VAL A 76 -20.37 14.84 12.03
N VAL A 77 -19.94 13.78 12.72
CA VAL A 77 -19.12 13.90 13.95
C VAL A 77 -17.69 14.34 13.64
N GLU A 78 -17.12 13.83 12.54
CA GLU A 78 -15.76 14.08 12.09
C GLU A 78 -15.69 15.39 11.27
N ASP A 79 -14.59 16.12 11.37
CA ASP A 79 -14.32 17.25 10.48
C ASP A 79 -13.80 16.78 9.11
N VAL A 80 -13.74 17.68 8.13
CA VAL A 80 -13.28 17.32 6.77
C VAL A 80 -11.83 16.84 6.77
N THR A 81 -10.97 17.31 7.68
CA THR A 81 -9.58 16.88 7.77
C THR A 81 -9.48 15.44 8.26
N GLU A 82 -10.24 15.06 9.27
CA GLU A 82 -10.37 13.69 9.77
C GLU A 82 -10.91 12.75 8.69
N ILE A 83 -11.94 13.18 7.95
CA ILE A 83 -12.48 12.43 6.81
C ILE A 83 -11.38 12.18 5.76
N VAL A 84 -10.61 13.20 5.38
CA VAL A 84 -9.49 13.06 4.44
C VAL A 84 -8.43 12.10 4.97
N LEU A 85 -8.11 12.12 6.26
CA LEU A 85 -7.18 11.18 6.87
C LEU A 85 -7.70 9.74 6.87
N ASN A 86 -9.00 9.54 7.07
CA ASN A 86 -9.63 8.23 7.00
C ASN A 86 -9.67 7.69 5.57
N LEU A 87 -9.94 8.55 4.58
CA LEU A 87 -9.87 8.18 3.16
C LEU A 87 -8.47 7.68 2.76
N LYS A 88 -7.39 8.27 3.31
CA LYS A 88 -6.01 7.81 3.06
C LYS A 88 -5.72 6.40 3.58
N LYS A 89 -6.51 5.88 4.52
CA LYS A 89 -6.37 4.52 5.05
C LYS A 89 -7.07 3.47 4.18
N LEU A 90 -7.96 3.89 3.28
CA LEU A 90 -8.64 2.99 2.36
C LEU A 90 -7.64 2.41 1.35
N LYS A 91 -7.77 1.11 1.11
CA LYS A 91 -6.95 0.37 0.16
C LYS A 91 -7.84 -0.04 -1.00
N PHE A 92 -7.38 0.23 -2.22
CA PHE A 92 -8.08 -0.17 -3.42
C PHE A 92 -7.18 -1.10 -4.23
N LYS A 93 -7.81 -2.00 -4.98
CA LYS A 93 -7.17 -2.82 -6.00
C LYS A 93 -7.88 -2.60 -7.31
N LEU A 94 -7.13 -2.05 -8.27
CA LEU A 94 -7.60 -1.79 -9.62
C LEU A 94 -6.93 -2.75 -10.61
N PRO A 95 -7.64 -3.15 -11.68
CA PRO A 95 -7.10 -4.05 -12.69
C PRO A 95 -6.17 -3.33 -13.67
N ASN A 96 -6.23 -1.99 -13.74
CA ASN A 96 -5.43 -1.16 -14.62
C ASN A 96 -4.99 0.14 -13.91
N ARG A 97 -4.12 0.91 -14.57
CA ARG A 97 -3.51 2.14 -14.02
C ARG A 97 -4.33 3.40 -14.30
N GLU A 98 -5.55 3.24 -14.82
CA GLU A 98 -6.36 4.38 -15.19
C GLU A 98 -7.05 4.97 -13.97
N PRO A 99 -7.10 6.31 -13.82
CA PRO A 99 -7.90 6.94 -12.79
C PRO A 99 -9.37 6.54 -12.90
N ARG A 100 -10.02 6.35 -11.76
CA ARG A 100 -11.45 6.07 -11.64
C ARG A 100 -12.07 7.04 -10.65
N LEU A 101 -13.28 7.49 -10.96
CA LEU A 101 -14.04 8.39 -10.10
C LEU A 101 -15.13 7.57 -9.41
N LEU A 102 -15.02 7.47 -8.09
CA LEU A 102 -15.99 6.77 -7.26
C LEU A 102 -16.94 7.74 -6.58
N SER A 103 -18.10 7.23 -6.20
CA SER A 103 -19.25 7.99 -5.70
C SER A 103 -19.66 7.42 -4.34
N LEU A 104 -19.87 8.29 -3.35
CA LEU A 104 -20.36 7.92 -2.02
C LEU A 104 -21.61 8.75 -1.73
N LYS A 105 -22.75 8.09 -1.62
CA LYS A 105 -24.04 8.71 -1.29
C LYS A 105 -24.65 7.97 -0.11
N VAL A 106 -24.63 8.60 1.06
CA VAL A 106 -25.10 7.98 2.29
C VAL A 106 -26.01 8.95 3.02
N ASN A 107 -27.14 8.45 3.48
CA ASN A 107 -28.05 9.13 4.39
C ASN A 107 -28.55 8.11 5.41
N LYS A 108 -27.71 7.82 6.41
CA LYS A 108 -27.99 6.85 7.47
C LYS A 108 -27.40 7.34 8.78
N GLU A 109 -27.97 6.89 9.89
CA GLU A 109 -27.37 7.04 11.20
C GLU A 109 -26.25 6.00 11.41
N GLY A 110 -25.18 6.39 12.10
CA GLY A 110 -24.06 5.52 12.42
C GLY A 110 -22.84 5.66 11.50
N PRO A 111 -21.86 4.74 11.58
CA PRO A 111 -20.59 4.88 10.87
C PRO A 111 -20.74 4.68 9.36
N VAL A 112 -20.04 5.51 8.60
CA VAL A 112 -19.84 5.35 7.16
C VAL A 112 -18.49 4.67 6.93
N THR A 113 -18.49 3.61 6.13
CA THR A 113 -17.32 2.75 5.91
C THR A 113 -16.94 2.72 4.44
N GLY A 114 -15.75 2.19 4.12
CA GLY A 114 -15.33 2.01 2.72
C GLY A 114 -16.28 1.12 1.90
N ALA A 115 -17.04 0.24 2.56
CA ALA A 115 -18.04 -0.61 1.91
C ALA A 115 -19.28 0.17 1.41
N ASP A 116 -19.48 1.41 1.86
CA ASP A 116 -20.59 2.26 1.41
C ASP A 116 -20.28 2.98 0.08
N ILE A 117 -19.04 2.89 -0.42
CA ILE A 117 -18.64 3.49 -1.69
C ILE A 117 -19.22 2.68 -2.85
N GLU A 118 -19.84 3.35 -3.82
CA GLU A 118 -20.31 2.73 -5.06
C GLU A 118 -19.09 2.35 -5.91
N LEU A 119 -18.81 1.05 -6.02
CA LEU A 119 -17.69 0.50 -6.78
C LEU A 119 -18.09 0.14 -8.20
N ASP A 120 -17.23 0.48 -9.17
CA ASP A 120 -17.34 0.00 -10.55
C ASP A 120 -16.88 -1.45 -10.68
N ALA A 121 -17.27 -2.10 -11.78
CA ALA A 121 -16.86 -3.47 -12.08
C ALA A 121 -15.33 -3.61 -12.11
N GLY A 122 -14.80 -4.53 -11.30
CA GLY A 122 -13.37 -4.86 -11.24
C GLY A 122 -12.56 -4.06 -10.23
N ILE A 123 -13.17 -3.16 -9.46
CA ILE A 123 -12.53 -2.48 -8.34
C ILE A 123 -12.87 -3.22 -7.05
N GLU A 124 -11.85 -3.53 -6.24
CA GLU A 124 -11.96 -4.14 -4.91
C GLU A 124 -11.40 -3.21 -3.83
#